data_AF-A0A0F5JND9-F1
#
_entry.id   AF-A0A0F5JND9-F1
#
_cell.length_a   1.000
_cell.length_b   1.000
_cell.length_c   1.000
_cell.angle_alpha   90.00
_cell.angle_beta   90.00
_cell.angle_gamma   90.00
#
_symmetry.space_group_name_H-M   'P 1'
#
loop_
_entity.id
_entity.type
_entity.pdbx_description
1 polymer ?
#
loop_
_entity_poly.entity_id
_entity_poly.type
_entity_poly.pdbx_seq_one_letter_code
_entity_poly.pdbx_strand_id
1 'polypeptide(L)' 'MEATTLKTFEISIPEKYASAIRSLVKSMGGSIKVRKEKKCGLNEALEDVKAGRVYHAESTEDMMKQIFG' A
#
# COMPACT_ATOMS: atom_id res chain seq x y z
N MET A 1 23.64 21.86 -22.68
CA MET A 1 23.14 21.30 -21.40
C MET A 1 22.57 19.93 -21.75
N GLU A 2 23.28 18.86 -21.39
CA GLU A 2 22.81 17.49 -21.59
C GLU A 2 21.56 17.27 -20.72
N ALA A 3 20.41 16.95 -21.34
CA ALA A 3 19.18 16.69 -20.60
C ALA A 3 19.30 15.32 -19.91
N THR A 4 19.33 15.32 -18.57
CA THR A 4 19.38 14.09 -17.79
C THR A 4 18.03 13.39 -17.82
N THR A 5 17.90 12.36 -18.66
CA THR A 5 16.67 11.54 -18.76
C THR A 5 16.57 10.58 -17.57
N LEU A 6 15.52 10.72 -16.76
CA LEU A 6 15.27 9.85 -15.61
C LEU A 6 14.37 8.67 -16.01
N LYS A 7 14.76 7.44 -15.63
CA LYS A 7 13.91 6.23 -15.73
C LYS A 7 13.56 5.74 -14.32
N THR A 8 12.30 5.35 -14.13
CA THR A 8 11.80 4.79 -12.85
C THR A 8 11.58 3.29 -13.01
N PHE A 9 12.02 2.51 -12.03
CA PHE A 9 11.80 1.06 -11.97
C PHE A 9 11.46 0.66 -10.53
N GLU A 10 10.65 -0.40 -10.36
CA GLU A 10 10.27 -0.94 -9.05
C GLU A 10 11.18 -2.15 -8.73
N ILE A 11 11.73 -2.18 -7.51
CA ILE A 11 12.59 -3.27 -7.02
C ILE A 11 12.09 -3.76 -5.67
N SER A 12 12.17 -5.08 -5.44
CA SER A 12 11.91 -5.68 -4.15
C SER A 12 13.24 -5.98 -3.46
N ILE A 13 13.48 -5.36 -2.31
CA ILE A 13 14.70 -5.52 -1.52
C ILE A 13 14.37 -5.78 -0.05
N PRO A 14 15.21 -6.52 0.69
CA PRO A 14 15.09 -6.60 2.14
C PRO A 14 15.24 -5.22 2.80
N GLU A 15 14.40 -4.93 3.80
CA GLU A 15 14.33 -3.61 4.46
C GLU A 15 15.68 -3.13 5.02
N LYS A 16 16.52 -4.05 5.51
CA LYS A 16 17.87 -3.77 6.01
C LYS A 16 18.78 -3.05 5.01
N TYR A 17 18.50 -3.17 3.71
CA TYR A 17 19.28 -2.52 2.64
C TYR A 17 18.65 -1.22 2.13
N ALA A 18 17.44 -0.85 2.56
CA ALA A 18 16.74 0.33 2.06
C ALA A 18 17.50 1.64 2.32
N SER A 19 18.22 1.73 3.45
CA SER A 19 19.06 2.88 3.78
C SER A 19 20.24 3.05 2.83
N ALA A 20 20.93 1.95 2.50
CA ALA A 20 22.05 1.94 1.56
C ALA A 20 21.62 2.37 0.15
N ILE A 21 20.50 1.82 -0.34
CA ILE A 21 19.96 2.18 -1.66
C ILE A 21 19.51 3.65 -1.70
N ARG A 22 18.92 4.16 -0.61
CA ARG A 22 18.57 5.58 -0.48
C ARG A 22 19.78 6.49 -0.60
N SER A 23 20.90 6.15 0.03
CA SER A 23 22.13 6.93 -0.07
C SER A 23 22.69 6.91 -1.50
N LEU A 24 22.71 5.74 -2.14
CA LEU A 24 23.18 5.58 -3.52
C LEU A 24 22.35 6.37 -4.53
N VAL A 25 21.01 6.31 -4.44
CA VAL A 25 20.14 7.05 -5.37
C VAL A 25 20.30 8.56 -5.20
N LYS A 26 20.46 9.03 -3.95
CA LYS A 26 20.74 10.46 -3.69
C LYS A 26 22.08 10.91 -4.26
N SER A 27 23.14 10.10 -4.15
CA SER A 27 24.45 10.46 -4.70
C SER A 27 24.43 10.53 -6.24
N MET A 28 23.52 9.81 -6.89
CA MET A 28 23.31 9.86 -8.34
C MET A 28 22.37 11.01 -8.78
N GLY A 29 21.93 11.88 -7.87
CA GLY A 29 20.97 12.96 -8.17
C GLY A 29 19.54 12.48 -8.40
N GLY A 30 19.25 11.21 -8.09
CA GLY A 30 17.93 10.62 -8.16
C GLY A 30 17.10 10.81 -6.88
N SER A 31 15.82 10.45 -6.95
CA SER A 31 14.93 10.43 -5.80
C SER A 31 14.29 9.06 -5.62
N ILE A 32 14.15 8.61 -4.36
CA ILE A 32 13.43 7.37 -4.04
C ILE A 32 12.04 7.72 -3.52
N LYS A 33 11.01 7.20 -4.20
CA LYS A 33 9.66 7.09 -3.64
C LYS A 33 9.54 5.75 -2.92
N VAL A 34 9.67 5.75 -1.60
CA VAL A 34 9.31 4.58 -0.79
C VAL A 34 7.78 4.55 -0.75
N ARG A 35 7.16 3.57 -1.41
CA ARG A 35 5.75 3.26 -1.17
C ARG A 35 5.67 2.69 0.24
N LYS A 36 5.48 3.54 1.24
CA LYS A 36 4.91 3.06 2.50
C LYS A 36 3.54 2.52 2.14
N GLU A 37 3.30 1.25 2.41
CA GLU A 37 1.93 0.74 2.49
C GLU A 37 1.24 1.61 3.54
N LYS A 38 0.50 2.62 3.07
CA LYS A 38 -0.44 3.31 3.95
C LYS A 38 -1.37 2.22 4.42
N LYS A 39 -1.47 2.03 5.75
CA LYS A 39 -2.63 1.33 6.33
C LYS A 39 -3.86 2.06 5.78
N CYS A 40 -4.46 1.47 4.76
CA CYS A 40 -5.67 1.97 4.13
C CYS A 40 -6.85 1.31 4.82
N GLY A 41 -8.05 1.84 4.63
CA GLY A 41 -9.27 1.24 5.19
C GLY A 41 -9.45 -0.24 4.82
N LEU A 42 -8.81 -0.71 3.74
CA LEU A 42 -8.80 -2.14 3.39
C LEU A 42 -8.03 -3.00 4.38
N ASN A 43 -6.91 -2.49 4.92
CA ASN A 43 -6.15 -3.22 5.93
C ASN A 43 -6.91 -3.28 7.25
N GLU A 44 -7.67 -2.23 7.58
CA GLU A 44 -8.57 -2.22 8.74
C GLU A 44 -9.73 -3.20 8.55
N ALA A 45 -10.39 -3.16 7.39
CA ALA A 45 -11.45 -4.11 7.04
C ALA A 45 -10.97 -5.56 7.07
N LEU A 46 -9.74 -5.84 6.61
CA LEU A 46 -9.14 -7.18 6.69
C LEU A 46 -8.98 -7.65 8.15
N GLU A 47 -8.57 -6.76 9.04
CA GLU A 47 -8.42 -7.06 10.47
C GLU A 47 -9.78 -7.21 11.16
N ASP A 48 -10.80 -6.46 10.75
CA ASP A 48 -12.19 -6.63 11.22
C ASP A 48 -12.75 -7.99 10.83
N VAL A 49 -12.52 -8.43 9.59
CA VAL A 49 -12.91 -9.77 9.13
C VAL A 49 -12.21 -10.86 9.94
N LYS A 50 -10.89 -10.76 10.14
CA LYS A 50 -10.13 -11.73 10.95
C LYS A 50 -10.60 -11.79 12.41
N ALA A 51 -10.96 -10.63 12.97
CA ALA A 51 -11.40 -10.53 14.35
C ALA A 51 -12.90 -10.87 14.54
N GLY A 52 -13.61 -11.24 13.47
CA GLY A 52 -15.03 -11.57 13.52
C GLY A 52 -15.93 -10.36 13.75
N ARG A 53 -15.43 -9.14 13.56
CA ARG A 53 -16.22 -7.89 13.58
C ARG A 53 -16.94 -7.70 12.23
N VAL A 54 -17.74 -8.69 11.86
CA VAL A 54 -18.48 -8.71 10.60
C VAL A 54 -19.98 -8.73 10.86
N TYR A 55 -20.74 -8.07 9.99
CA TYR A 55 -22.19 -8.20 9.98
C TYR A 55 -22.57 -9.48 9.26
N HIS A 56 -23.51 -10.23 9.81
CA HIS A 56 -24.07 -11.41 9.18
C HIS A 56 -25.43 -11.06 8.57
N ALA A 57 -25.67 -11.53 7.36
CA ALA A 57 -26.95 -11.45 6.69
C ALA A 57 -27.36 -12.86 6.25
N GLU A 58 -28.60 -13.24 6.53
CA GLU A 58 -29.11 -14.58 6.24
C GLU A 58 -29.48 -14.76 4.76
N SER A 59 -29.64 -13.65 4.02
CA SER A 59 -29.98 -13.64 2.60
C SER A 59 -29.51 -12.35 1.92
N THR A 60 -29.52 -12.35 0.59
CA THR A 60 -29.20 -11.14 -0.19
C THR A 60 -30.20 -10.00 0.09
N GLU A 61 -31.49 -10.30 0.29
CA GLU A 61 -32.48 -9.28 0.65
C GLU A 61 -32.21 -8.66 2.02
N ASP A 62 -31.83 -9.49 3.01
CA ASP A 62 -31.45 -9.03 4.34
C ASP A 62 -30.18 -8.15 4.28
N MET A 63 -29.17 -8.58 3.51
CA MET A 63 -27.96 -7.80 3.27
C MET A 63 -28.28 -6.43 2.64
N MET A 64 -29.16 -6.39 1.64
CA MET A 64 -29.57 -5.15 0.98
C MET A 64 -30.29 -4.21 1.95
N LYS A 65 -31.19 -4.72 2.80
CA LYS A 65 -31.82 -3.92 3.87
C LYS A 65 -30.80 -3.37 4.86
N GLN A 66 -29.86 -4.21 5.32
CA GLN A 66 -28.81 -3.76 6.25
C GLN A 66 -27.92 -2.65 5.66
N ILE A 67 -27.65 -2.66 4.35
CA ILE A 67 -26.81 -1.66 3.68
C ILE A 67 -27.58 -0.39 3.33
N PHE A 68 -28.82 -0.51 2.88
CA PHE A 68 -29.56 0.58 2.24
C PHE A 68 -30.74 1.14 3.07
N GLY A 69 -31.14 0.47 4.17
CA GLY A 69 -32.28 0.85 5.01
C GLY A 69 -33.58 0.15 4.63
#